data_AF-A0A7C1UV22-F1
#
_entry.id   AF-A0A7C1UV22-F1
#
_cell.length_a   1.000
_cell.length_b   1.000
_cell.length_c   1.000
_cell.angle_alpha   90.00
_cell.angle_beta   90.00
_cell.angle_gamma   90.00
#
_symmetry.space_group_name_H-M   'P 1'
#
loop_
_entity.id
_entity.type
_entity.pdbx_description
1 polymer ?
#
loop_
_entity_poly.entity_id
_entity_poly.type
_entity_poly.pdbx_seq_one_letter_code
_entity_poly.pdbx_strand_id
1 'polypeptide(L)'
;MSSEIPFTLVPTGPEPCLVTVYVKFLDQGGNQSIVYTASIILDQGGDFDGDGIINSIDPDDDDDGLKDSLEITIPGVFAFGYDPFNPDTDGDGIKDGDEDPDRDKLTNLYELKYGTDPAHNLADINNDNKFNAFDINYFRNYFMSHDSRADVNGDGKVDARDINAFRNAYMNELKYHNN
;
A
#
# COMPACT_ATOMS: atom_id res chain seq x y z
N MET A 1 -6.87 -35.38 10.94
CA MET A 1 -5.48 -35.38 10.46
C MET A 1 -5.48 -34.56 9.19
N SER A 2 -4.72 -33.46 9.10
CA SER A 2 -4.48 -32.82 7.81
C SER A 2 -3.60 -33.76 7.00
N SER A 3 -4.15 -34.34 5.94
CA SER A 3 -3.36 -35.06 4.95
C SER A 3 -2.84 -34.03 3.96
N GLU A 4 -1.58 -33.66 4.07
CA GLU A 4 -0.90 -32.91 3.02
C GLU A 4 -0.85 -33.78 1.76
N ILE A 5 -1.19 -33.20 0.61
CA ILE A 5 -1.06 -33.85 -0.70
C ILE A 5 0.22 -33.30 -1.33
N PRO A 6 1.34 -34.04 -1.33
CA PRO A 6 2.56 -33.55 -1.92
C PRO A 6 2.42 -33.41 -3.44
N PHE A 7 2.92 -32.31 -3.98
CA PHE A 7 3.10 -32.10 -5.42
C PHE A 7 4.44 -31.39 -5.65
N THR A 8 4.94 -31.48 -6.87
CA THR A 8 6.16 -30.78 -7.31
C THR A 8 5.76 -29.80 -8.40
N LEU A 9 6.10 -28.53 -8.19
CA LEU A 9 6.05 -27.54 -9.24
C LEU A 9 7.40 -27.52 -9.95
N VAL A 10 7.36 -27.43 -11.28
CA VAL A 10 8.56 -27.28 -12.10
C VAL A 10 8.49 -25.86 -12.68
N PRO A 11 9.49 -24.99 -12.44
CA PRO A 11 9.56 -23.68 -13.07
C PRO A 11 9.49 -23.83 -14.59
N THR A 12 8.65 -23.02 -15.24
CA THR A 12 8.53 -23.01 -16.70
C THR A 12 8.73 -21.60 -17.26
N GLY A 13 9.84 -20.95 -16.89
CA GLY A 13 10.12 -19.58 -17.33
C GLY A 13 11.38 -18.98 -16.70
N PRO A 14 11.71 -17.73 -17.04
CA PRO A 14 12.64 -16.93 -16.25
C PRO A 14 12.11 -16.77 -14.82
N GLU A 15 13.02 -16.63 -13.85
CA GLU A 15 12.68 -16.38 -12.46
C GLU A 15 12.58 -14.87 -12.17
N PRO A 16 11.77 -14.47 -11.17
CA PRO A 16 10.80 -15.31 -10.45
C PRO A 16 9.66 -15.77 -11.38
N CYS A 17 9.18 -17.00 -11.21
CA CYS A 17 8.09 -17.52 -12.04
C CYS A 17 6.81 -17.76 -11.23
N LEU A 18 5.71 -17.20 -11.74
CA LEU A 18 4.38 -17.38 -11.17
C LEU A 18 3.79 -18.71 -11.62
N VAL A 19 3.40 -19.54 -10.65
CA VAL A 19 2.68 -20.79 -10.92
C VAL A 19 1.32 -20.76 -10.24
N THR A 20 0.25 -20.69 -11.03
CA THR A 20 -1.11 -20.79 -10.50
C THR A 20 -1.53 -22.25 -10.35
N VAL A 21 -1.90 -22.65 -9.13
CA VAL A 21 -2.42 -23.98 -8.83
C VAL A 21 -3.95 -23.92 -8.78
N TYR A 22 -4.58 -24.80 -9.54
CA TYR A 22 -6.03 -25.00 -9.53
C TYR A 22 -6.35 -26.27 -8.74
N VAL A 23 -7.11 -26.13 -7.64
CA VAL A 23 -7.48 -27.24 -6.77
C VAL A 23 -8.96 -27.54 -6.92
N LYS A 24 -9.27 -28.83 -7.11
CA LYS A 24 -10.63 -29.35 -7.20
C LYS A 24 -10.74 -30.67 -6.44
N PHE A 25 -11.71 -30.76 -5.54
CA PHE A 25 -12.00 -31.97 -4.78
C PHE A 25 -13.06 -32.82 -5.49
N LEU A 26 -12.83 -34.13 -5.52
CA LEU A 26 -13.79 -35.13 -5.99
C LEU A 26 -14.12 -36.09 -4.83
N ASP A 27 -15.40 -36.30 -4.56
CA ASP A 27 -15.84 -37.32 -3.58
C ASP A 27 -15.98 -38.72 -4.21
N GLN A 28 -16.22 -39.73 -3.36
CA GLN A 28 -16.42 -41.12 -3.82
C GLN A 28 -17.67 -41.33 -4.69
N GLY A 29 -18.61 -40.38 -4.67
CA GLY A 29 -19.81 -40.38 -5.52
C GLY A 29 -19.61 -39.70 -6.87
N GLY A 30 -18.41 -39.14 -7.13
CA GLY A 30 -18.12 -38.40 -8.35
C GLY A 30 -18.57 -36.93 -8.33
N ASN A 31 -19.03 -36.42 -7.19
CA ASN A 31 -19.37 -35.01 -7.05
C ASN A 31 -18.09 -34.17 -6.97
N GLN A 32 -18.15 -32.96 -7.52
CA GLN A 32 -17.01 -32.07 -7.69
C GLN A 32 -17.20 -30.78 -6.89
N SER A 33 -16.15 -30.31 -6.21
CA SER A 33 -16.14 -28.97 -5.61
C SER A 33 -16.05 -27.88 -6.68
N ILE A 34 -16.31 -26.63 -6.27
CA ILE A 34 -15.84 -25.46 -7.02
C ILE A 34 -14.31 -25.50 -7.13
N VAL A 35 -13.77 -24.90 -8.19
CA VAL A 35 -12.33 -24.77 -8.39
C VAL A 35 -11.83 -23.62 -7.53
N TYR A 36 -10.82 -23.88 -6.72
CA TYR A 36 -10.09 -22.85 -5.99
C TYR A 36 -8.75 -22.60 -6.69
N THR A 37 -8.28 -21.37 -6.63
CA THR A 37 -7.00 -20.98 -7.23
C THR A 37 -6.15 -20.27 -6.20
N ALA A 38 -4.86 -20.58 -6.20
CA ALA A 38 -3.84 -19.80 -5.52
C ALA A 38 -2.62 -19.74 -6.43
N SER A 39 -1.92 -18.61 -6.40
CA SER A 39 -0.64 -18.47 -7.08
C SER A 39 0.50 -18.75 -6.09
N ILE A 40 1.55 -19.39 -6.60
CA ILE A 40 2.79 -19.65 -5.86
C ILE A 40 3.89 -19.03 -6.70
N ILE A 41 4.65 -18.11 -6.11
CA ILE A 41 5.87 -17.57 -6.68
C ILE A 41 7.00 -18.56 -6.40
N LEU A 42 7.71 -18.96 -7.45
CA LEU A 42 8.95 -19.71 -7.35
C LEU A 42 10.10 -18.80 -7.73
N ASP A 43 10.84 -18.39 -6.71
CA ASP A 43 12.07 -17.63 -6.81
C ASP A 43 13.23 -18.50 -6.27
N GLN A 44 13.94 -19.21 -7.16
CA GLN A 44 15.07 -20.05 -6.77
C GLN A 44 16.36 -19.25 -6.66
N GLY A 45 16.46 -18.14 -7.38
CA GLY A 45 17.52 -17.14 -7.26
C GLY A 45 17.51 -16.42 -5.92
N GLY A 46 16.32 -16.23 -5.34
CA GLY A 46 16.13 -15.37 -4.18
C GLY A 46 16.42 -13.92 -4.54
N ASP A 47 16.00 -13.49 -5.74
CA ASP A 47 16.22 -12.18 -6.38
C ASP A 47 14.95 -11.91 -7.22
N PHE A 48 13.93 -11.33 -6.59
CA PHE A 48 12.57 -11.28 -7.12
C PHE A 48 12.41 -10.21 -8.22
N ASP A 49 13.01 -9.04 -8.07
CA ASP A 49 12.98 -8.00 -9.11
C ASP A 49 14.03 -8.22 -10.23
N GLY A 50 15.06 -9.06 -9.96
CA GLY A 50 16.13 -9.36 -10.89
C GLY A 50 17.18 -8.26 -11.02
N ASP A 51 17.32 -7.37 -10.03
CA ASP A 51 18.30 -6.28 -10.04
C ASP A 51 19.74 -6.73 -9.69
N GLY A 52 19.87 -7.97 -9.19
CA GLY A 52 21.13 -8.61 -8.80
C GLY A 52 21.45 -8.51 -7.31
N ILE A 53 20.54 -7.99 -6.49
CA ILE A 53 20.53 -8.02 -5.04
C ILE A 53 19.60 -9.18 -4.61
N ILE A 54 20.02 -9.96 -3.62
CA ILE A 54 19.18 -11.07 -3.16
C ILE A 54 18.18 -10.55 -2.13
N ASN A 55 16.95 -11.06 -2.14
CA ASN A 55 15.82 -10.55 -1.36
C ASN A 55 16.14 -10.34 0.12
N SER A 56 16.94 -11.25 0.71
CA SER A 56 17.34 -11.14 2.12
C SER A 56 18.15 -9.89 2.49
N ILE A 57 18.68 -9.15 1.51
CA ILE A 57 19.42 -7.89 1.67
C ILE A 57 18.90 -6.78 0.74
N ASP A 58 17.92 -7.07 -0.10
CA ASP A 58 17.21 -6.09 -0.89
C ASP A 58 16.30 -5.28 0.04
N PRO A 59 16.28 -3.95 -0.06
CA PRO A 59 15.28 -3.15 0.64
C PRO A 59 13.91 -3.03 -0.06
N ASP A 60 13.76 -3.45 -1.32
CA ASP A 60 12.58 -3.24 -2.19
C ASP A 60 12.49 -4.43 -3.17
N ASP A 61 11.96 -5.55 -2.68
CA ASP A 61 12.01 -6.87 -3.33
C ASP A 61 11.31 -6.92 -4.69
N ASP A 62 10.42 -5.98 -5.03
CA ASP A 62 9.67 -5.95 -6.29
C ASP A 62 9.82 -4.67 -7.15
N ASP A 63 10.75 -3.77 -6.77
CA ASP A 63 11.13 -2.53 -7.45
C ASP A 63 9.92 -1.65 -7.83
N ASP A 64 8.96 -1.58 -6.91
CA ASP A 64 7.79 -0.72 -7.02
C ASP A 64 8.02 0.68 -6.40
N GLY A 65 9.08 0.80 -5.60
CA GLY A 65 9.54 2.01 -4.94
C GLY A 65 9.18 2.08 -3.46
N LEU A 66 8.25 1.26 -2.98
CA LEU A 66 8.04 1.02 -1.56
C LEU A 66 9.06 0.00 -1.07
N LYS A 67 9.51 0.19 0.16
CA LYS A 67 10.41 -0.78 0.77
C LYS A 67 9.60 -1.89 1.41
N ASP A 68 10.09 -3.13 1.43
CA ASP A 68 9.42 -4.27 2.08
C ASP A 68 9.02 -3.96 3.52
N SER A 69 9.90 -3.23 4.22
CA SER A 69 9.69 -2.81 5.60
C SER A 69 8.50 -1.87 5.81
N LEU A 70 8.02 -1.22 4.76
CA LEU A 70 6.89 -0.28 4.72
C LEU A 70 5.62 -0.96 4.17
N GLU A 71 5.76 -1.88 3.23
CA GLU A 71 4.66 -2.65 2.66
C GLU A 71 4.03 -3.61 3.66
N ILE A 72 4.87 -4.26 4.47
CA ILE A 72 4.43 -5.07 5.61
C ILE A 72 3.77 -4.15 6.64
N THR A 73 2.43 -4.16 6.66
CA THR A 73 1.54 -3.49 7.61
C THR A 73 2.26 -2.93 8.84
N ILE A 74 2.57 -1.62 8.85
CA ILE A 74 2.93 -0.89 10.07
C ILE A 74 1.63 -0.32 10.64
N PRO A 75 1.10 -0.85 11.77
CA PRO A 75 -0.12 -0.34 12.37
C PRO A 75 0.01 1.15 12.68
N GLY A 76 -0.80 1.98 12.01
CA GLY A 76 -0.82 3.43 12.20
C GLY A 76 0.12 4.24 11.30
N VAL A 77 0.73 3.63 10.27
CA VAL A 77 1.48 4.35 9.21
C VAL A 77 0.95 3.97 7.81
N PHE A 78 0.59 2.70 7.58
CA PHE A 78 -0.02 2.26 6.32
C PHE A 78 -1.17 1.30 6.58
N ALA A 79 -2.32 1.56 5.96
CA ALA A 79 -3.54 0.78 6.15
C ALA A 79 -3.72 -0.35 5.10
N PHE A 80 -2.84 -0.43 4.11
CA PHE A 80 -3.13 -1.16 2.86
C PHE A 80 -2.57 -2.58 2.84
N GLY A 81 -1.46 -2.85 3.54
CA GLY A 81 -0.91 -4.20 3.61
C GLY A 81 -0.51 -4.71 2.23
N TYR A 82 0.41 -3.98 1.61
CA TYR A 82 1.04 -4.34 0.34
C TYR A 82 1.89 -5.61 0.49
N ASP A 83 2.10 -6.31 -0.61
CA ASP A 83 2.86 -7.54 -0.69
C ASP A 83 4.25 -7.24 -1.27
N PRO A 84 5.35 -7.38 -0.50
CA PRO A 84 6.72 -7.08 -0.96
C PRO A 84 7.21 -7.86 -2.18
N PHE A 85 6.43 -8.85 -2.63
CA PHE A 85 6.71 -9.65 -3.82
C PHE A 85 5.62 -9.46 -4.87
N ASN A 86 4.93 -8.32 -4.89
CA ASN A 86 3.94 -8.01 -5.88
C ASN A 86 3.80 -6.49 -6.06
N PRO A 87 4.34 -5.93 -7.16
CA PRO A 87 4.45 -4.49 -7.32
C PRO A 87 3.10 -3.79 -7.62
N ASP A 88 1.98 -4.49 -7.51
CA ASP A 88 0.59 -4.07 -7.74
C ASP A 88 -0.31 -5.05 -6.96
N THR A 89 -0.42 -4.83 -5.66
CA THR A 89 -1.05 -5.75 -4.70
C THR A 89 -2.52 -6.00 -5.02
N ASP A 90 -3.26 -4.97 -5.45
CA ASP A 90 -4.69 -5.06 -5.70
C ASP A 90 -5.04 -5.42 -7.17
N GLY A 91 -4.05 -5.34 -8.06
CA GLY A 91 -4.14 -5.73 -9.46
C GLY A 91 -4.90 -4.74 -10.33
N ASP A 92 -4.96 -3.46 -9.92
CA ASP A 92 -5.66 -2.40 -10.67
C ASP A 92 -4.80 -1.77 -11.79
N GLY A 93 -3.51 -2.11 -11.83
CA GLY A 93 -2.53 -1.65 -12.80
C GLY A 93 -1.72 -0.41 -12.38
N ILE A 94 -1.89 0.06 -11.15
CA ILE A 94 -1.06 1.08 -10.49
C ILE A 94 -0.11 0.35 -9.55
N LYS A 95 1.17 0.77 -9.51
CA LYS A 95 2.12 0.18 -8.56
C LYS A 95 1.80 0.61 -7.13
N ASP A 96 2.08 -0.21 -6.13
CA ASP A 96 1.77 0.14 -4.73
C ASP A 96 2.46 1.44 -4.32
N GLY A 97 3.69 1.69 -4.75
CA GLY A 97 4.39 2.97 -4.55
C GLY A 97 3.75 4.20 -5.22
N ASP A 98 3.01 3.96 -6.31
CA ASP A 98 2.28 4.97 -7.07
C ASP A 98 0.79 5.07 -6.67
N GLU A 99 0.31 4.22 -5.76
CA GLU A 99 -1.07 4.28 -5.27
C GLU A 99 -1.37 5.58 -4.50
N ASP A 100 -2.64 5.97 -4.55
CA ASP A 100 -3.25 7.12 -3.87
C ASP A 100 -4.51 6.63 -3.13
N PRO A 101 -4.32 5.91 -2.01
CA PRO A 101 -5.41 5.14 -1.45
C PRO A 101 -6.35 5.98 -0.57
N ASP A 102 -5.91 7.15 -0.09
CA ASP A 102 -6.74 8.16 0.57
C ASP A 102 -7.36 9.20 -0.39
N ARG A 103 -6.96 9.14 -1.67
CA ARG A 103 -7.51 9.89 -2.80
C ARG A 103 -7.24 11.40 -2.73
N ASP A 104 -6.10 11.79 -2.18
CA ASP A 104 -5.62 13.18 -2.12
C ASP A 104 -4.66 13.56 -3.28
N LYS A 105 -4.45 12.62 -4.21
CA LYS A 105 -3.61 12.73 -5.42
C LYS A 105 -2.12 12.86 -5.13
N LEU A 106 -1.69 12.53 -3.92
CA LEU A 106 -0.31 12.21 -3.61
C LEU A 106 -0.16 10.69 -3.70
N THR A 107 1.00 10.25 -4.20
CA THR A 107 1.31 8.83 -4.19
C THR A 107 1.93 8.44 -2.86
N ASN A 108 1.80 7.17 -2.46
CA ASN A 108 2.47 6.62 -1.29
C ASN A 108 3.95 7.03 -1.21
N LEU A 109 4.68 6.92 -2.31
CA LEU A 109 6.08 7.35 -2.45
C LEU A 109 6.31 8.83 -2.13
N TYR A 110 5.43 9.69 -2.64
CA TYR A 110 5.53 11.13 -2.41
C TYR A 110 5.33 11.44 -0.93
N GLU A 111 4.29 10.88 -0.35
CA GLU A 111 3.90 11.12 1.03
C GLU A 111 4.97 10.65 2.01
N LEU A 112 5.50 9.45 1.79
CA LEU A 112 6.59 8.91 2.57
C LEU A 112 7.85 9.77 2.53
N LYS A 113 8.17 10.29 1.34
CA LYS A 113 9.32 11.17 1.14
C LYS A 113 9.19 12.48 1.92
N TYR A 114 7.97 12.99 2.13
CA TYR A 114 7.71 14.23 2.84
C TYR A 114 7.19 14.05 4.27
N GLY A 115 7.01 12.80 4.71
CA GLY A 115 6.54 12.45 6.04
C GLY A 115 5.07 12.81 6.25
N THR A 116 4.22 12.60 5.25
CA THR A 116 2.76 12.61 5.42
C THR A 116 2.24 11.16 5.53
N ASP A 117 0.96 11.00 5.87
CA ASP A 117 0.33 9.70 6.11
C ASP A 117 -0.46 9.26 4.87
N PRO A 118 -0.03 8.23 4.13
CA PRO A 118 -0.69 7.83 2.89
C PRO A 118 -2.09 7.25 3.05
N ALA A 119 -2.50 6.95 4.28
CA ALA A 119 -3.85 6.49 4.57
C ALA A 119 -4.80 7.61 5.03
N HIS A 120 -4.33 8.86 5.08
CA HIS A 120 -5.09 9.95 5.66
C HIS A 120 -5.04 11.23 4.83
N ASN A 121 -6.19 11.53 4.22
CA ASN A 121 -6.35 12.69 3.38
C ASN A 121 -6.28 13.98 4.20
N LEU A 122 -5.08 14.58 4.23
CA LEU A 122 -4.79 15.73 5.08
C LEU A 122 -5.65 16.95 4.75
N ALA A 123 -6.22 17.01 3.54
CA ALA A 123 -7.07 18.11 3.11
C ALA A 123 -8.51 18.01 3.66
N ASP A 124 -8.97 16.82 4.07
CA ASP A 124 -10.30 16.56 4.66
C ASP A 124 -10.19 16.24 6.16
N ILE A 125 -9.58 17.16 6.91
CA ILE A 125 -9.34 16.99 8.37
C ILE A 125 -10.63 16.75 9.19
N ASN A 126 -11.79 17.05 8.62
CA ASN A 126 -13.08 16.86 9.25
C ASN A 126 -13.78 15.55 8.85
N ASN A 127 -13.18 14.79 7.92
CA ASN A 127 -13.63 13.49 7.40
C ASN A 127 -15.06 13.52 6.83
N ASP A 128 -15.45 14.61 6.16
CA ASP A 128 -16.76 14.72 5.50
C ASP A 128 -16.73 14.44 4.00
N ASN A 129 -15.60 13.95 3.50
CA ASN A 129 -15.26 13.69 2.11
C ASN A 129 -15.38 14.95 1.24
N LYS A 130 -15.16 16.15 1.82
CA LYS A 130 -15.23 17.41 1.09
C LYS A 130 -14.10 18.35 1.49
N PHE A 131 -13.17 18.57 0.58
CA PHE A 131 -12.09 19.56 0.76
C PHE A 131 -12.62 20.99 0.63
N ASN A 132 -12.86 21.67 1.76
CA ASN A 132 -13.47 22.99 1.74
C ASN A 132 -13.04 23.90 2.91
N ALA A 133 -13.64 25.08 3.01
CA ALA A 133 -13.28 26.07 4.02
C ALA A 133 -13.53 25.60 5.47
N PHE A 134 -14.38 24.58 5.68
CA PHE A 134 -14.56 23.94 6.98
C PHE A 134 -13.27 23.25 7.44
N ASP A 135 -12.56 22.54 6.57
CA ASP A 135 -11.29 21.88 6.88
C ASP A 135 -10.23 22.89 7.33
N ILE A 136 -10.10 23.99 6.60
CA ILE A 136 -9.20 25.09 6.97
C ILE A 136 -9.53 25.60 8.38
N ASN A 137 -10.80 25.73 8.71
CA ASN A 137 -11.23 26.22 10.02
C ASN A 137 -11.00 25.18 11.12
N TYR A 138 -11.24 23.90 10.87
CA TYR A 138 -10.94 22.82 11.80
C TYR A 138 -9.44 22.72 12.07
N PHE A 139 -8.61 22.66 11.02
CA PHE A 139 -7.15 22.66 11.15
C PHE A 139 -6.65 23.86 11.94
N ARG A 140 -7.12 25.07 11.60
CA ARG A 140 -6.74 26.28 12.35
C ARG A 140 -7.10 26.16 13.84
N ASN A 141 -8.30 25.70 14.16
CA ASN A 141 -8.74 25.56 15.54
C ASN A 141 -7.87 24.54 16.30
N TYR A 142 -7.65 23.36 15.72
CA TYR A 142 -6.79 22.33 16.30
C TYR A 142 -5.35 22.82 16.50
N PHE A 143 -4.80 23.50 15.50
CA PHE A 143 -3.45 24.05 15.53
C PHE A 143 -3.29 25.09 16.64
N MET A 144 -4.23 26.02 16.76
CA MET A 144 -4.20 27.06 17.80
C MET A 144 -4.36 26.48 19.21
N SER A 145 -5.09 25.37 19.36
CA SER A 145 -5.24 24.68 20.65
C SER A 145 -4.12 23.68 20.95
N HIS A 146 -3.16 23.46 20.05
CA HIS A 146 -2.17 22.37 20.13
C HIS A 146 -2.84 20.99 20.31
N ASP A 147 -3.97 20.78 19.64
CA ASP A 147 -4.66 19.50 19.61
C ASP A 147 -3.90 18.54 18.68
N SER A 148 -3.71 17.29 19.10
CA SER A 148 -2.95 16.30 18.32
C SER A 148 -3.57 16.02 16.95
N ARG A 149 -4.83 16.37 16.71
CA ARG A 149 -5.45 16.30 15.37
C ARG A 149 -4.84 17.28 14.36
N ALA A 150 -4.08 18.27 14.82
CA ALA A 150 -3.32 19.14 13.93
C ALA A 150 -1.91 18.63 13.61
N ASP A 151 -1.46 17.53 14.23
CA ASP A 151 -0.19 16.84 13.94
C ASP A 151 -0.35 15.98 12.67
N VAL A 152 -0.61 16.66 11.55
CA VAL A 152 -0.99 16.05 10.27
C VAL A 152 0.20 15.41 9.56
N ASN A 153 1.44 15.72 9.96
CA ASN A 153 2.63 15.04 9.47
C ASN A 153 3.10 13.89 10.40
N GLY A 154 2.34 13.61 11.47
CA GLY A 154 2.58 12.48 12.36
C GLY A 154 3.91 12.51 13.12
N ASP A 155 4.58 13.66 13.25
CA ASP A 155 5.90 13.73 13.88
C ASP A 155 5.87 13.91 15.40
N GLY A 156 4.67 13.92 15.99
CA GLY A 156 4.41 14.02 17.41
C GLY A 156 4.38 15.47 17.92
N LYS A 157 4.40 16.47 17.02
CA LYS A 157 4.44 17.89 17.40
C LYS A 157 3.60 18.72 16.45
N VAL A 158 2.64 19.44 17.04
CA VAL A 158 1.90 20.49 16.35
C VAL A 158 2.80 21.73 16.13
N ASP A 159 3.34 21.89 14.93
CA ASP A 159 4.24 22.99 14.55
C ASP A 159 4.13 23.45 13.08
N ALA A 160 5.04 24.35 12.65
CA ALA A 160 4.97 24.95 11.32
C ALA A 160 5.05 23.92 10.17
N ARG A 161 5.55 22.71 10.42
CA ARG A 161 5.59 21.61 9.45
C ARG A 161 4.18 21.11 9.12
N ASP A 162 3.29 21.03 10.11
CA ASP A 162 1.87 20.71 9.90
C ASP A 162 1.15 21.70 9.01
N ILE A 163 1.44 23.00 9.21
CA ILE A 163 0.85 24.05 8.37
C ILE A 163 1.25 23.84 6.91
N ASN A 164 2.50 23.44 6.66
CA ASN A 164 2.98 23.21 5.31
C ASN A 164 2.40 21.93 4.72
N ALA A 165 2.31 20.84 5.49
CA ALA A 165 1.68 19.60 5.07
C ALA A 165 0.21 19.82 4.69
N PHE A 166 -0.60 20.37 5.61
CA PHE A 166 -2.02 20.68 5.37
C PHE A 166 -2.21 21.60 4.17
N ARG A 167 -1.40 22.66 4.04
CA ARG A 167 -1.49 23.57 2.90
C ARG A 167 -1.19 22.87 1.58
N ASN A 168 -0.15 22.04 1.53
CA ASN A 168 0.25 21.37 0.29
C ASN A 168 -0.84 20.39 -0.18
N ALA A 169 -1.36 19.56 0.72
CA ALA A 169 -2.48 18.66 0.44
C ALA A 169 -3.71 19.44 -0.06
N TYR A 170 -4.14 20.46 0.69
CA TYR A 170 -5.31 21.27 0.33
C TYR A 170 -5.15 22.00 -1.02
N MET A 171 -3.94 22.45 -1.36
CA MET A 171 -3.67 23.12 -2.65
C MET A 171 -3.61 22.13 -3.82
N ASN A 172 -3.12 20.91 -3.61
CA ASN A 172 -3.19 19.86 -4.62
C ASN A 172 -4.63 19.51 -4.94
N GLU A 173 -5.48 19.36 -3.92
CA GLU A 173 -6.90 19.07 -4.10
C GLU A 173 -7.62 20.15 -4.92
N LEU A 174 -7.38 21.43 -4.62
CA LEU A 174 -7.95 22.55 -5.40
C LEU A 174 -7.49 22.60 -6.87
N LYS A 175 -6.27 22.12 -7.17
CA LYS A 175 -5.72 22.12 -8.54
C LYS A 175 -6.43 21.12 -9.44
N TYR A 176 -6.90 20.00 -8.88
CA TYR A 176 -7.40 18.88 -9.66
C TYR A 176 -8.91 18.65 -9.54
N HIS A 177 -9.61 19.22 -8.55
CA HIS A 177 -11.09 19.17 -8.46
C HIS A 177 -11.84 20.34 -9.14
N ASN A 178 -11.12 21.30 -9.73
CA ASN A 178 -11.72 22.44 -10.43
C ASN A 178 -11.68 22.32 -11.98
N ASN A 179 -11.41 21.14 -12.53
CA ASN A 179 -11.50 20.85 -13.98
C ASN A 179 -12.66 19.91 -14.30
#